data_AF-A0AAU5BF51-F1
#
_entry.id   AF-A0AAU5BF51-F1
#
_cell.length_a   1.000
_cell.length_b   1.000
_cell.length_c   1.000
_cell.angle_alpha   90.00
_cell.angle_beta   90.00
_cell.angle_gamma   90.00
#
_symmetry.space_group_name_H-M   'P 1'
#
loop_
_entity.id
_entity.type
_entity.pdbx_description
1 polymer ?
#
loop_
_entity_poly.entity_id
_entity_poly.type
_entity_poly.pdbx_seq_one_letter_code
_entity_poly.pdbx_strand_id
1 'polypeptide(L)'
;MVLYALAYAASAALGVWESGRLRKAHIWESLPSRSRYRVAANVLFPVVLLSWLVLLLPPAVSLVRAGTAPSLGSLRLPVMGMLIVVAHAVVGFAIGSVLPRLIATPVVAVVDWVAVAFTRATQPYWIRHVSGQFADVGFGEMPRFVSVAAPVLLAGSVAAGLMLLWLPFGPRVLRAVLALGVAAAGVLGAQHLARDWPHTPPMATGQAPVDCTGVNPRVCVPRVATGNLARTQHEAARTLAVLREAGVPGTAPEQIEDVLDGPARAGSGDRVWRLSLMAADRPHEAGYQVMVRALKFRCATVPAVRAHAVWLWGATRTGQVDMYKEHRAREGVTPESLRIESQAGEEVRAVLATSPAAQRDWIRKSLDSCAGSTS
;
A
#
# COMPACT_ATOMS: atom_id res chain seq x y z
N MET A 1 -1.75 -11.98 4.56
CA MET A 1 -3.23 -12.08 4.68
C MET A 1 -3.79 -12.94 3.54
N VAL A 2 -4.36 -14.12 3.83
CA VAL A 2 -4.99 -15.04 2.84
C VAL A 2 -6.52 -15.14 3.02
N LEU A 3 -7.11 -14.19 3.76
CA LEU A 3 -8.53 -14.21 4.13
C LEU A 3 -9.46 -14.13 2.91
N TYR A 4 -9.12 -13.32 1.89
CA TYR A 4 -9.91 -13.27 0.65
C TYR A 4 -9.92 -14.63 -0.06
N ALA A 5 -8.74 -15.22 -0.28
CA ALA A 5 -8.62 -16.54 -0.91
C ALA A 5 -9.42 -17.62 -0.15
N LEU A 6 -9.37 -17.60 1.18
CA LEU A 6 -10.14 -18.53 2.01
C LEU A 6 -11.66 -18.30 1.86
N ALA A 7 -12.13 -17.06 1.93
CA ALA A 7 -13.55 -16.75 1.84
C ALA A 7 -14.13 -17.06 0.46
N TYR A 8 -13.36 -16.81 -0.60
CA TYR A 8 -13.71 -17.09 -1.99
C TYR A 8 -13.81 -18.59 -2.22
N ALA A 9 -12.79 -19.35 -1.81
CA ALA A 9 -12.75 -20.81 -1.94
C ALA A 9 -13.88 -21.47 -1.14
N ALA A 10 -14.12 -21.02 0.08
CA ALA A 10 -15.24 -21.49 0.89
C ALA A 10 -16.60 -21.22 0.20
N SER A 11 -16.76 -20.03 -0.38
CA SER A 11 -17.98 -19.66 -1.08
C SER A 11 -18.22 -20.51 -2.33
N ALA A 12 -17.19 -20.70 -3.15
CA ALA A 12 -17.26 -21.53 -4.35
C ALA A 12 -17.55 -23.00 -3.98
N ALA A 13 -16.80 -23.57 -3.05
CA ALA A 13 -16.96 -24.96 -2.65
C ALA A 13 -18.35 -25.25 -2.05
N LEU A 14 -18.84 -24.39 -1.15
CA LEU A 14 -20.18 -24.55 -0.59
C LEU A 14 -21.27 -24.32 -1.65
N GLY A 15 -21.05 -23.43 -2.62
CA GLY A 15 -21.92 -23.29 -3.79
C GLY A 15 -22.01 -24.57 -4.62
N VAL A 16 -20.88 -25.25 -4.85
CA VAL A 16 -20.82 -26.56 -5.52
C VAL A 16 -21.62 -27.61 -4.73
N TRP A 17 -21.42 -27.66 -3.42
CA TRP A 17 -22.08 -28.62 -2.56
C TRP A 17 -23.61 -28.47 -2.63
N GLU A 18 -24.10 -27.25 -2.46
CA GLU A 18 -25.51 -26.93 -2.41
C GLU A 18 -26.23 -27.14 -3.75
N SER A 19 -25.65 -26.67 -4.85
CA SER A 19 -26.19 -26.94 -6.20
C SER A 19 -26.24 -28.45 -6.51
N GLY A 20 -25.22 -29.20 -6.08
CA GLY A 20 -25.21 -30.65 -6.22
C GLY A 20 -26.23 -31.37 -5.34
N ARG A 21 -26.61 -30.80 -4.18
CA ARG A 21 -27.76 -31.28 -3.38
C ARG A 21 -29.08 -31.09 -4.13
N LEU A 22 -29.29 -29.92 -4.73
CA LEU A 22 -30.49 -29.64 -5.51
C LEU A 22 -30.60 -30.55 -6.74
N ARG A 23 -29.49 -30.80 -7.44
CA ARG A 23 -29.46 -31.73 -8.57
C ARG A 23 -29.80 -33.16 -8.15
N LYS A 24 -29.20 -33.68 -7.07
CA LYS A 24 -29.50 -35.03 -6.57
C LYS A 24 -30.97 -35.18 -6.15
N ALA A 25 -31.59 -34.10 -5.71
CA ALA A 25 -33.01 -34.07 -5.35
C ALA A 25 -33.95 -33.81 -6.54
N HIS A 26 -33.44 -33.79 -7.78
CA HIS A 26 -34.23 -33.55 -9.01
C HIS A 26 -35.09 -32.27 -8.97
N ILE A 27 -34.68 -31.26 -8.19
CA ILE A 27 -35.48 -30.04 -7.97
C ILE A 27 -35.71 -29.28 -9.28
N TRP A 28 -34.76 -29.34 -10.21
CA TRP A 28 -34.87 -28.67 -11.52
C TRP A 28 -35.85 -29.35 -12.48
N GLU A 29 -36.20 -30.61 -12.24
CA GLU A 29 -37.12 -31.44 -13.03
C GLU A 29 -38.54 -31.41 -12.46
N SER A 30 -38.70 -30.99 -11.20
CA SER A 30 -40.01 -30.79 -10.57
C SER A 30 -40.78 -29.60 -11.18
N LEU A 31 -42.12 -29.68 -11.17
CA LEU A 31 -43.02 -28.68 -11.76
C LEU A 31 -42.65 -27.26 -11.30
N PRO A 32 -42.53 -26.28 -12.22
CA PRO A 32 -42.02 -24.95 -11.92
C PRO A 32 -43.05 -24.09 -11.17
N SER A 33 -43.21 -24.35 -9.87
CA SER A 33 -44.01 -23.51 -8.97
C SER A 33 -43.24 -22.27 -8.48
N ARG A 34 -41.91 -22.26 -8.63
CA ARG A 34 -41.01 -21.21 -8.11
C ARG A 34 -39.92 -20.84 -9.12
N SER A 35 -39.54 -19.56 -9.14
CA SER A 35 -38.40 -19.09 -9.94
C SER A 35 -37.10 -19.78 -9.51
N ARG A 36 -36.34 -20.28 -10.50
CA ARG A 36 -35.04 -20.94 -10.28
C ARG A 36 -34.05 -20.02 -9.55
N TYR A 37 -34.10 -18.71 -9.81
CA TYR A 37 -33.28 -17.72 -9.11
C TYR A 37 -33.63 -17.58 -7.64
N ARG A 38 -34.93 -17.68 -7.28
CA ARG A 38 -35.35 -17.63 -5.88
C ARG A 38 -34.87 -18.85 -5.11
N VAL A 39 -34.93 -20.04 -5.73
CA VAL A 39 -34.40 -21.27 -5.12
C VAL A 39 -32.89 -21.17 -4.92
N ALA A 40 -32.15 -20.76 -5.96
CA ALA A 40 -30.71 -20.57 -5.88
C ALA A 40 -30.33 -19.52 -4.82
N ALA A 41 -31.00 -18.38 -4.78
CA ALA A 41 -30.76 -17.32 -3.80
C ALA A 41 -30.98 -17.80 -2.37
N ASN A 42 -32.07 -18.52 -2.09
CA ASN A 42 -32.35 -19.03 -0.75
C ASN A 42 -31.28 -20.01 -0.26
N VAL A 43 -30.76 -20.84 -1.17
CA VAL A 43 -29.76 -21.86 -0.86
C VAL A 43 -28.36 -21.25 -0.73
N LEU A 44 -28.03 -20.26 -1.56
CA LEU A 44 -26.75 -19.56 -1.51
C LEU A 44 -26.66 -18.50 -0.41
N PHE A 45 -27.77 -17.97 0.08
CA PHE A 45 -27.80 -16.95 1.13
C PHE A 45 -26.97 -17.33 2.37
N PRO A 46 -27.16 -18.50 3.02
CA PRO A 46 -26.35 -18.88 4.18
C PRO A 46 -24.86 -19.06 3.83
N VAL A 47 -24.54 -19.52 2.62
CA VAL A 47 -23.16 -19.66 2.13
C VAL A 47 -22.48 -18.30 2.02
N VAL A 48 -23.15 -17.35 1.36
CA VAL A 48 -22.65 -15.98 1.20
C VAL A 48 -22.50 -15.30 2.56
N LEU A 49 -23.48 -15.46 3.46
CA LEU A 49 -23.43 -14.89 4.80
C LEU A 49 -22.24 -15.42 5.59
N LEU A 50 -22.00 -16.74 5.57
CA LEU A 50 -20.85 -17.35 6.23
C LEU A 50 -19.53 -16.82 5.68
N SER A 51 -19.39 -16.75 4.35
CA SER A 51 -18.18 -16.21 3.71
C SER A 51 -17.98 -14.71 4.00
N TRP A 52 -19.05 -13.92 4.09
CA TRP A 52 -18.97 -12.53 4.53
C TRP A 52 -18.51 -12.42 5.98
N LEU A 53 -18.98 -13.29 6.87
CA LEU A 53 -18.49 -13.32 8.26
C LEU A 53 -16.98 -13.62 8.32
N VAL A 54 -16.48 -14.54 7.51
CA VAL A 54 -15.03 -14.82 7.41
C VAL A 54 -14.24 -13.57 7.01
N LEU A 55 -14.77 -12.75 6.10
CA LEU A 55 -14.13 -11.51 5.65
C LEU A 55 -14.24 -10.36 6.67
N LEU A 56 -15.40 -10.19 7.27
CA LEU A 56 -15.75 -8.98 8.03
C LEU A 56 -15.44 -9.10 9.52
N LEU A 57 -15.47 -10.31 10.09
CA LEU A 57 -15.28 -10.49 11.52
C LEU A 57 -13.87 -10.06 11.98
N PRO A 58 -12.77 -10.44 11.32
CA PRO A 58 -11.44 -9.98 11.75
C PRO A 58 -11.26 -8.45 11.75
N PRO A 59 -11.58 -7.70 10.68
CA PRO A 59 -11.47 -6.24 10.72
C PRO A 59 -12.47 -5.59 11.67
N ALA A 60 -13.68 -6.13 11.83
CA ALA A 60 -14.65 -5.61 12.80
C ALA A 60 -14.12 -5.72 14.24
N VAL A 61 -13.58 -6.89 14.63
CA VAL A 61 -12.96 -7.09 15.95
C VAL A 61 -11.77 -6.15 16.13
N SER A 62 -10.96 -5.94 15.09
CA SER A 62 -9.84 -4.99 15.13
C SER A 62 -10.29 -3.55 15.36
N LEU A 63 -11.34 -3.10 14.66
CA LEU A 63 -11.91 -1.74 14.81
C LEU A 63 -12.49 -1.52 16.22
N VAL A 64 -13.21 -2.51 16.75
CA VAL A 64 -13.74 -2.48 18.12
C VAL A 64 -12.62 -2.40 19.14
N ARG A 65 -11.58 -3.24 19.01
CA ARG A 65 -10.41 -3.19 19.91
C ARG A 65 -9.65 -1.86 19.83
N ALA A 66 -9.62 -1.24 18.65
CA ALA A 66 -8.99 0.06 18.44
C ALA A 66 -9.91 1.25 18.79
N GLY A 67 -11.15 1.02 19.22
CA GLY A 67 -12.12 2.09 19.49
C GLY A 67 -12.38 3.00 18.29
N THR A 68 -12.18 2.52 17.06
CA THR A 68 -12.19 3.33 15.85
C THR A 68 -13.40 2.97 14.99
N ALA A 69 -14.18 3.98 14.56
CA ALA A 69 -15.29 3.77 13.63
C ALA A 69 -14.78 3.65 12.17
N PRO A 70 -15.40 2.79 11.33
CA PRO A 70 -15.03 2.70 9.92
C PRO A 70 -15.39 4.00 9.19
N SER A 71 -14.51 4.43 8.28
CA SER A 71 -14.80 5.52 7.34
C SER A 71 -15.43 4.98 6.06
N LEU A 72 -16.12 5.84 5.29
CA LEU A 72 -16.64 5.44 3.98
C LEU A 72 -15.54 4.93 3.04
N GLY A 73 -14.34 5.49 3.12
CA GLY A 73 -13.17 5.04 2.35
C GLY A 73 -12.71 3.63 2.74
N SER A 74 -12.77 3.29 4.04
CA SER A 74 -12.38 1.96 4.52
C SER A 74 -13.35 0.85 4.11
N LEU A 75 -14.57 1.19 3.68
CA LEU A 75 -15.56 0.19 3.22
C LEU A 75 -15.27 -0.34 1.80
N ARG A 76 -14.37 0.29 1.03
CA ARG A 76 -14.10 -0.10 -0.37
C ARG A 76 -13.63 -1.56 -0.49
N LEU A 77 -12.68 -1.99 0.34
CA LEU A 77 -12.15 -3.35 0.31
C LEU A 77 -13.15 -4.39 0.85
N PRO A 78 -13.83 -4.19 1.99
CA PRO A 78 -14.93 -5.04 2.42
C PRO A 78 -16.00 -5.24 1.35
N VAL A 79 -16.48 -4.15 0.74
CA VAL A 79 -17.54 -4.22 -0.30
C VAL A 79 -17.03 -4.99 -1.53
N MET A 80 -15.81 -4.72 -2.00
CA MET A 80 -15.18 -5.48 -3.07
C MET A 80 -15.15 -6.98 -2.73
N GLY A 81 -14.66 -7.34 -1.54
CA GLY A 81 -14.59 -8.72 -1.08
C GLY A 81 -15.96 -9.39 -1.02
N MET A 82 -16.97 -8.69 -0.51
CA MET A 82 -18.34 -9.18 -0.42
C MET A 82 -18.95 -9.47 -1.80
N LEU A 83 -18.73 -8.58 -2.78
CA LEU A 83 -19.20 -8.78 -4.15
C LEU A 83 -18.52 -9.98 -4.82
N ILE A 84 -17.21 -10.13 -4.62
CA ILE A 84 -16.44 -11.24 -5.19
C ILE A 84 -16.84 -12.57 -4.53
N VAL A 85 -17.17 -12.60 -3.23
CA VAL A 85 -17.76 -13.78 -2.57
C VAL A 85 -19.05 -14.21 -3.28
N VAL A 86 -19.95 -13.27 -3.58
CA VAL A 86 -21.20 -13.60 -4.30
C VAL A 86 -20.89 -14.18 -5.68
N ALA A 87 -19.92 -13.60 -6.40
CA ALA A 87 -19.50 -14.12 -7.70
C ALA A 87 -18.97 -15.55 -7.60
N HIS A 88 -18.07 -15.84 -6.65
CA HIS A 88 -17.55 -17.20 -6.43
C HIS A 88 -18.63 -18.19 -6.00
N ALA A 89 -19.61 -17.77 -5.18
CA ALA A 89 -20.78 -18.60 -4.85
C ALA A 89 -21.55 -19.02 -6.11
N VAL A 90 -21.79 -18.07 -7.03
CA VAL A 90 -22.49 -18.32 -8.31
C VAL A 90 -21.69 -19.24 -9.22
N VAL A 91 -20.37 -19.03 -9.33
CA VAL A 91 -19.47 -19.90 -10.11
C VAL A 91 -19.49 -21.32 -9.55
N GLY A 92 -19.32 -21.47 -8.24
CA GLY A 92 -19.42 -22.77 -7.57
C GLY A 92 -20.77 -23.44 -7.78
N PHE A 93 -21.86 -22.68 -7.66
CA PHE A 93 -23.21 -23.17 -7.93
C PHE A 93 -23.37 -23.68 -9.37
N ALA A 94 -22.81 -22.99 -10.35
CA ALA A 94 -22.82 -23.44 -11.74
C ALA A 94 -22.04 -24.74 -11.92
N ILE A 95 -20.85 -24.84 -11.33
CA ILE A 95 -20.03 -26.05 -11.40
C ILE A 95 -20.75 -27.25 -10.78
N GLY A 96 -21.30 -27.09 -9.57
CA GLY A 96 -22.00 -28.18 -8.88
C GLY A 96 -23.36 -28.54 -9.50
N SER A 97 -23.92 -27.69 -10.37
CA SER A 97 -25.07 -28.04 -11.20
C SER A 97 -24.73 -29.05 -12.30
N VAL A 98 -23.46 -29.17 -12.70
CA VAL A 98 -23.01 -30.09 -13.77
C VAL A 98 -22.14 -31.24 -13.23
N LEU A 99 -21.25 -30.98 -12.29
CA LEU A 99 -20.27 -31.96 -11.79
C LEU A 99 -20.71 -32.68 -10.50
N PRO A 100 -20.22 -33.91 -10.22
CA PRO A 100 -20.54 -34.65 -8.99
C PRO A 100 -20.00 -33.94 -7.75
N ARG A 101 -20.89 -33.59 -6.81
CA ARG A 101 -20.57 -32.74 -5.65
C ARG A 101 -19.47 -33.29 -4.74
N LEU A 102 -19.38 -34.62 -4.57
CA LEU A 102 -18.42 -35.25 -3.65
C LEU A 102 -16.97 -35.03 -4.09
N ILE A 103 -16.73 -34.94 -5.40
CA ILE A 103 -15.40 -34.72 -5.98
C ILE A 103 -15.20 -33.24 -6.27
N ALA A 104 -16.20 -32.59 -6.87
CA ALA A 104 -16.09 -31.20 -7.30
C ALA A 104 -15.89 -30.23 -6.12
N THR A 105 -16.52 -30.47 -4.97
CA THR A 105 -16.44 -29.57 -3.80
C THR A 105 -15.00 -29.41 -3.28
N PRO A 106 -14.27 -30.49 -2.90
CA PRO A 106 -12.89 -30.36 -2.43
C PRO A 106 -11.93 -29.88 -3.53
N VAL A 107 -12.14 -30.29 -4.78
CA VAL A 107 -11.31 -29.84 -5.90
C VAL A 107 -11.44 -28.34 -6.13
N VAL A 108 -12.68 -27.81 -6.19
CA VAL A 108 -12.92 -26.37 -6.35
C VAL A 108 -12.38 -25.59 -5.16
N ALA A 109 -12.53 -26.09 -3.93
CA ALA A 109 -11.96 -25.45 -2.75
C ALA A 109 -10.43 -25.25 -2.87
N VAL A 110 -9.71 -26.31 -3.23
CA VAL A 110 -8.24 -26.27 -3.33
C VAL A 110 -7.81 -25.43 -4.54
N VAL A 111 -8.41 -25.65 -5.71
CA VAL A 111 -8.02 -24.95 -6.94
C VAL A 111 -8.29 -23.45 -6.82
N ASP A 112 -9.46 -23.05 -6.29
CA ASP A 112 -9.81 -21.64 -6.11
C ASP A 112 -8.89 -20.97 -5.08
N TRP A 113 -8.63 -21.65 -3.95
CA TRP A 113 -7.71 -21.14 -2.94
C TRP A 113 -6.31 -20.96 -3.51
N VAL A 114 -5.76 -21.96 -4.22
CA VAL A 114 -4.42 -21.86 -4.84
C VAL A 114 -4.39 -20.75 -5.88
N ALA A 115 -5.38 -20.69 -6.77
CA ALA A 115 -5.45 -19.69 -7.81
C ALA A 115 -5.42 -18.28 -7.22
N VAL A 116 -6.26 -18.00 -6.21
CA VAL A 116 -6.34 -16.66 -5.60
C VAL A 116 -5.13 -16.36 -4.72
N ALA A 117 -4.74 -17.29 -3.83
CA ALA A 117 -3.68 -17.08 -2.85
C ALA A 117 -2.31 -16.83 -3.50
N PHE A 118 -2.01 -17.57 -4.58
CA PHE A 118 -0.71 -17.49 -5.25
C PHE A 118 -0.63 -16.38 -6.30
N THR A 119 -1.73 -15.70 -6.63
CA THR A 119 -1.69 -14.58 -7.59
C THR A 119 -0.68 -13.50 -7.21
N ARG A 120 -0.40 -13.29 -5.91
CA ARG A 120 0.61 -12.32 -5.44
C ARG A 120 2.02 -12.59 -5.99
N ALA A 121 2.36 -13.84 -6.26
CA ALA A 121 3.68 -14.24 -6.75
C ALA A 121 3.72 -14.35 -8.29
N THR A 122 2.63 -14.03 -8.99
CA THR A 122 2.53 -14.22 -10.44
C THR A 122 2.96 -12.99 -11.23
N GLN A 123 3.69 -13.25 -12.31
CA GLN A 123 3.89 -12.32 -13.43
C GLN A 123 3.08 -12.83 -14.62
N PRO A 124 2.49 -11.95 -15.44
CA PRO A 124 2.48 -10.47 -15.34
C PRO A 124 1.61 -9.93 -14.19
N TYR A 125 1.97 -8.74 -13.67
CA TYR A 125 1.33 -8.13 -12.49
C TYR A 125 -0.19 -7.94 -12.58
N TRP A 126 -0.78 -7.83 -13.77
CA TRP A 126 -2.22 -7.60 -13.89
C TRP A 126 -3.05 -8.74 -13.30
N ILE A 127 -2.55 -9.99 -13.34
CA ILE A 127 -3.26 -11.18 -12.85
C ILE A 127 -3.58 -11.04 -11.36
N ARG A 128 -2.63 -10.52 -10.58
CA ARG A 128 -2.84 -10.31 -9.15
C ARG A 128 -3.81 -9.18 -8.85
N HIS A 129 -3.91 -8.19 -9.73
CA HIS A 129 -4.78 -7.03 -9.52
C HIS A 129 -6.24 -7.38 -9.77
N VAL A 130 -6.49 -8.33 -10.68
CA VAL A 130 -7.85 -8.79 -11.02
C VAL A 130 -8.33 -9.96 -10.16
N SER A 131 -7.47 -10.61 -9.38
CA SER A 131 -7.87 -11.75 -8.52
C SER A 131 -8.66 -11.37 -7.27
N GLY A 132 -8.70 -10.07 -6.93
CA GLY A 132 -9.35 -9.57 -5.71
C GLY A 132 -8.52 -9.74 -4.45
N GLN A 133 -7.31 -10.31 -4.56
CA GLN A 133 -6.40 -10.49 -3.43
C GLN A 133 -5.60 -9.21 -3.18
N PHE A 134 -6.19 -8.26 -2.44
CA PHE A 134 -5.55 -6.99 -2.13
C PHE A 134 -4.37 -7.17 -1.16
N ALA A 135 -3.28 -6.43 -1.38
CA ALA A 135 -2.08 -6.43 -0.55
C ALA A 135 -2.21 -5.49 0.67
N ASP A 136 -1.11 -5.29 1.39
CA ASP A 136 -1.08 -4.39 2.55
C ASP A 136 -1.35 -2.95 2.07
N VAL A 137 -2.24 -2.25 2.79
CA VAL A 137 -2.56 -0.85 2.56
C VAL A 137 -1.71 -0.03 3.51
N GLY A 138 -0.90 0.90 2.98
CA GLY A 138 -0.10 1.78 3.81
C GLY A 138 -0.96 2.66 4.72
N PHE A 139 -0.37 3.17 5.80
CA PHE A 139 -1.01 4.21 6.59
C PHE A 139 -1.34 5.42 5.69
N GLY A 140 -2.51 6.05 5.88
CA GLY A 140 -2.92 7.18 5.04
C GLY A 140 -3.20 6.85 3.57
N GLU A 141 -3.14 5.58 3.17
CA GLU A 141 -3.48 5.13 1.83
C GLU A 141 -4.88 4.53 1.77
N MET A 142 -5.54 4.69 0.63
CA MET A 142 -6.80 4.04 0.32
C MET A 142 -6.80 3.59 -1.14
N PRO A 143 -7.36 2.41 -1.46
CA PRO A 143 -7.49 2.00 -2.85
C PRO A 143 -8.37 2.99 -3.61
N ARG A 144 -7.94 3.38 -4.81
CA ARG A 144 -8.83 4.11 -5.73
C ARG A 144 -9.96 3.19 -6.17
N PHE A 145 -11.10 3.77 -6.57
CA PHE A 145 -12.24 2.99 -7.06
C PHE A 145 -11.89 2.07 -8.23
N VAL A 146 -10.98 2.52 -9.10
CA VAL A 146 -10.49 1.71 -10.22
C VAL A 146 -9.84 0.40 -9.76
N SER A 147 -9.12 0.44 -8.63
CA SER A 147 -8.37 -0.69 -8.07
C SER A 147 -9.29 -1.77 -7.50
N VAL A 148 -10.48 -1.40 -7.03
CA VAL A 148 -11.50 -2.36 -6.58
C VAL A 148 -12.45 -2.77 -7.70
N ALA A 149 -12.62 -1.94 -8.73
CA ALA A 149 -13.48 -2.24 -9.86
C ALA A 149 -12.92 -3.36 -10.74
N ALA A 150 -11.60 -3.40 -10.98
CA ALA A 150 -10.97 -4.41 -11.82
C ALA A 150 -11.28 -5.87 -11.40
N PRO A 151 -11.08 -6.28 -10.13
CA PRO A 151 -11.39 -7.64 -9.72
C PRO A 151 -12.90 -7.92 -9.64
N VAL A 152 -13.72 -6.93 -9.29
CA VAL A 152 -15.18 -7.05 -9.31
C VAL A 152 -15.69 -7.25 -10.73
N LEU A 153 -15.10 -6.56 -11.72
CA LEU A 153 -15.45 -6.71 -13.12
C LEU A 153 -15.11 -8.12 -13.64
N LEU A 154 -13.94 -8.66 -13.28
CA LEU A 154 -13.56 -10.03 -13.63
C LEU A 154 -14.55 -11.04 -13.05
N ALA A 155 -14.66 -11.11 -11.72
CA ALA A 155 -15.47 -12.12 -11.05
C ALA A 155 -16.97 -11.93 -11.35
N GLY A 156 -17.44 -10.67 -11.31
CA GLY A 156 -18.83 -10.31 -11.54
C GLY A 156 -19.30 -10.60 -12.96
N SER A 157 -18.47 -10.37 -13.99
CA SER A 157 -18.85 -10.67 -15.38
C SER A 157 -18.95 -12.17 -15.65
N VAL A 158 -18.05 -12.98 -15.08
CA VAL A 158 -18.14 -14.45 -15.16
C VAL A 158 -19.41 -14.95 -14.47
N ALA A 159 -19.68 -14.47 -13.25
CA ALA A 159 -20.90 -14.83 -12.52
C ALA A 159 -22.18 -14.40 -13.26
N ALA A 160 -22.21 -13.17 -13.80
CA ALA A 160 -23.32 -12.67 -14.60
C ALA A 160 -23.53 -13.52 -15.87
N GLY A 161 -22.46 -13.86 -16.58
CA GLY A 161 -22.51 -14.74 -17.75
C GLY A 161 -23.11 -16.10 -17.42
N LEU A 162 -22.70 -16.73 -16.31
CA LEU A 162 -23.28 -17.98 -15.84
C LEU A 162 -24.77 -17.83 -15.48
N MET A 163 -25.15 -16.72 -14.86
CA MET A 163 -26.55 -16.41 -14.56
C MET A 163 -27.41 -16.30 -15.84
N LEU A 164 -26.87 -15.76 -16.94
CA LEU A 164 -27.58 -15.68 -18.22
C LEU A 164 -27.96 -17.06 -18.78
N LEU A 165 -27.17 -18.10 -18.50
CA LEU A 165 -27.46 -19.47 -18.95
C LEU A 165 -28.76 -20.01 -18.35
N TRP A 166 -29.15 -19.53 -17.16
CA TRP A 166 -30.36 -19.95 -16.46
C TRP A 166 -31.62 -19.13 -16.79
N LEU A 167 -31.50 -18.09 -17.64
CA LEU A 167 -32.65 -17.27 -17.99
C LEU A 167 -33.65 -18.06 -18.85
N PRO A 168 -34.97 -17.88 -18.62
CA PRO A 168 -36.01 -18.62 -19.33
C PRO A 168 -36.39 -17.94 -20.66
N PHE A 169 -35.42 -17.50 -21.46
CA PHE A 169 -35.70 -16.91 -22.78
C PHE A 169 -34.76 -17.41 -23.86
N GLY A 170 -35.26 -17.40 -25.09
CA GLY A 170 -34.50 -17.63 -26.31
C GLY A 170 -33.90 -19.03 -26.46
N PRO A 171 -33.29 -19.31 -27.62
CA PRO A 171 -32.58 -20.56 -27.84
C PRO A 171 -31.35 -20.66 -26.93
N ARG A 172 -30.95 -21.89 -26.57
CA ARG A 172 -29.77 -22.15 -25.73
C ARG A 172 -28.50 -21.53 -26.31
N VAL A 173 -28.37 -21.54 -27.63
CA VAL A 173 -27.23 -20.96 -28.35
C VAL A 173 -27.13 -19.46 -28.11
N LEU A 174 -28.23 -18.72 -28.23
CA LEU A 174 -28.23 -17.27 -27.98
C LEU A 174 -27.80 -16.95 -26.54
N ARG A 175 -28.31 -17.69 -25.55
CA ARG A 175 -27.89 -17.51 -24.15
C ARG A 175 -26.42 -17.83 -23.94
N ALA A 176 -25.90 -18.87 -24.57
CA ALA A 176 -24.48 -19.22 -24.49
C ALA A 176 -23.60 -18.13 -25.12
N VAL A 177 -23.99 -17.58 -26.26
CA VAL A 177 -23.29 -16.47 -26.92
C VAL A 177 -23.30 -15.21 -26.05
N LEU A 178 -24.45 -14.84 -25.48
CA LEU A 178 -24.55 -13.69 -24.58
C LEU A 178 -23.74 -13.90 -23.29
N ALA A 179 -23.81 -15.10 -22.69
CA ALA A 179 -23.03 -15.46 -21.52
C ALA A 179 -21.53 -15.35 -21.77
N LEU A 180 -21.06 -15.91 -22.89
CA LEU A 180 -19.66 -15.83 -23.30
C LEU A 180 -19.25 -14.39 -23.59
N GLY A 181 -20.10 -13.61 -24.29
CA GLY A 181 -19.85 -12.21 -24.59
C GLY A 181 -19.70 -11.35 -23.33
N VAL A 182 -20.58 -11.51 -22.34
CA VAL A 182 -20.50 -10.79 -21.06
C VAL A 182 -19.24 -11.18 -20.28
N ALA A 183 -18.96 -12.48 -20.17
CA ALA A 183 -17.77 -12.96 -19.47
C ALA A 183 -16.48 -12.47 -20.15
N ALA A 184 -16.38 -12.60 -21.49
CA ALA A 184 -15.23 -12.15 -22.26
C ALA A 184 -15.05 -10.63 -22.16
N ALA A 185 -16.12 -9.84 -22.27
CA ALA A 185 -16.06 -8.38 -22.16
C ALA A 185 -15.55 -7.93 -20.79
N GLY A 186 -15.99 -8.57 -19.71
CA GLY A 186 -15.52 -8.22 -18.36
C GLY A 186 -14.10 -8.70 -18.07
N VAL A 187 -13.71 -9.90 -18.52
CA VAL A 187 -12.31 -10.38 -18.41
C VAL A 187 -11.36 -9.46 -19.17
N LEU A 188 -11.66 -9.15 -20.43
CA LEU A 188 -10.84 -8.26 -21.26
C LEU A 188 -10.85 -6.84 -20.71
N GLY A 189 -11.98 -6.36 -20.20
CA GLY A 189 -12.09 -5.05 -19.57
C GLY A 189 -11.24 -4.95 -18.29
N ALA A 190 -11.29 -5.97 -17.42
CA ALA A 190 -10.49 -6.03 -16.20
C ALA A 190 -8.99 -6.11 -16.53
N GLN A 191 -8.62 -6.92 -17.52
CA GLN A 191 -7.24 -6.99 -18.02
C GLN A 191 -6.80 -5.63 -18.58
N HIS A 192 -7.59 -5.01 -19.45
CA HIS A 192 -7.26 -3.72 -20.04
C HIS A 192 -7.07 -2.64 -18.98
N LEU A 193 -7.89 -2.67 -17.93
CA LEU A 193 -7.80 -1.73 -16.83
C LEU A 193 -6.52 -1.89 -16.01
N ALA A 194 -6.05 -3.13 -15.81
CA ALA A 194 -4.94 -3.46 -14.92
C ALA A 194 -3.60 -3.77 -15.62
N ARG A 195 -3.57 -3.88 -16.95
CA ARG A 195 -2.38 -4.33 -17.72
C ARG A 195 -1.14 -3.46 -17.49
N ASP A 196 -1.36 -2.16 -17.32
CA ASP A 196 -0.29 -1.15 -17.20
C ASP A 196 0.01 -0.80 -15.72
N TRP A 197 -0.59 -1.53 -14.76
CA TRP A 197 -0.40 -1.23 -13.35
C TRP A 197 0.94 -1.78 -12.84
N PRO A 198 1.66 -1.00 -12.00
CA PRO A 198 2.92 -1.43 -11.42
C PRO A 198 2.72 -2.46 -10.31
N HIS A 199 3.77 -2.75 -9.54
CA HIS A 199 3.71 -3.64 -8.38
C HIS A 199 2.60 -3.23 -7.36
N THR A 200 2.30 -1.95 -7.21
CA THR A 200 1.21 -1.48 -6.36
C THR A 200 0.03 -1.04 -7.22
N PRO A 201 -1.21 -1.45 -6.92
CA PRO A 201 -2.37 -0.94 -7.64
C PRO A 201 -2.52 0.56 -7.39
N PRO A 202 -3.26 1.31 -8.22
CA PRO A 202 -3.48 2.74 -8.00
C PRO A 202 -4.07 3.04 -6.61
N MET A 203 -3.30 3.77 -5.79
CA MET A 203 -3.72 4.21 -4.45
C MET A 203 -4.04 5.71 -4.45
N ALA A 204 -4.96 6.10 -3.58
CA ALA A 204 -5.12 7.48 -3.13
C ALA A 204 -4.33 7.62 -1.83
N THR A 205 -3.54 8.67 -1.72
CA THR A 205 -2.66 8.92 -0.58
C THR A 205 -3.03 10.23 0.11
N GLY A 206 -2.42 10.52 1.26
CA GLY A 206 -2.77 11.67 2.10
C GLY A 206 -4.20 11.61 2.62
N GLN A 207 -4.72 10.41 2.87
CA GLN A 207 -6.08 10.19 3.37
C GLN A 207 -6.12 10.13 4.91
N ALA A 208 -4.97 10.12 5.58
CA ALA A 208 -4.90 10.24 7.02
C ALA A 208 -5.23 11.69 7.43
N PRO A 209 -6.00 11.89 8.53
CA PRO A 209 -6.13 13.21 9.11
C PRO A 209 -4.76 13.67 9.61
N VAL A 210 -4.34 14.83 9.13
CA VAL A 210 -3.08 15.47 9.52
C VAL A 210 -3.36 16.72 10.33
N ASP A 211 -2.54 16.96 11.33
CA ASP A 211 -2.52 18.22 12.06
C ASP A 211 -1.16 18.89 11.82
N CYS A 212 -1.18 20.21 11.64
CA CYS A 212 0.01 20.97 11.26
C CYS A 212 0.29 22.10 12.25
N THR A 213 1.56 22.45 12.43
CA THR A 213 1.97 23.63 13.19
C THR A 213 3.14 24.35 12.53
N GLY A 214 3.32 25.63 12.88
CA GLY A 214 4.35 26.50 12.31
C GLY A 214 4.00 27.05 10.91
N VAL A 215 4.86 27.96 10.43
CA VAL A 215 4.71 28.64 9.13
C VAL A 215 5.94 28.41 8.25
N ASN A 216 7.15 28.55 8.80
CA ASN A 216 8.41 28.43 8.06
C ASN A 216 9.44 27.60 8.85
N PRO A 217 9.43 26.25 8.74
CA PRO A 217 8.51 25.45 7.94
C PRO A 217 7.19 25.17 8.67
N ARG A 218 6.13 24.92 7.89
CA ARG A 218 4.91 24.28 8.39
C ARG A 218 5.15 22.77 8.47
N VAL A 219 5.07 22.19 9.66
CA VAL A 219 5.25 20.75 9.87
C VAL A 219 3.89 20.10 10.04
N CYS A 220 3.60 19.07 9.26
CA CYS A 220 2.36 18.30 9.31
C CYS A 220 2.68 16.85 9.63
N VAL A 221 1.97 16.28 10.60
CA VAL A 221 2.05 14.87 10.97
C VAL A 221 0.65 14.28 11.07
N PRO A 222 0.50 12.96 10.90
CA PRO A 222 -0.76 12.28 11.19
C PRO A 222 -1.25 12.61 12.61
N ARG A 223 -2.57 12.79 12.78
CA ARG A 223 -3.19 13.15 14.07
C ARG A 223 -2.75 12.23 15.22
N VAL A 224 -2.56 10.95 14.92
CA VAL A 224 -2.11 9.93 15.88
C VAL A 224 -0.69 10.18 16.44
N ALA A 225 0.11 11.00 15.77
CA ALA A 225 1.48 11.37 16.15
C ALA A 225 1.61 12.83 16.62
N THR A 226 0.50 13.48 17.01
CA THR A 226 0.50 14.90 17.40
C THR A 226 1.18 15.21 18.72
N GLY A 227 1.40 14.22 19.59
CA GLY A 227 1.96 14.41 20.93
C GLY A 227 3.29 15.18 20.94
N ASN A 228 4.10 15.04 19.90
CA ASN A 228 5.39 15.71 19.78
C ASN A 228 5.43 16.80 18.69
N LEU A 229 4.31 17.14 18.06
CA LEU A 229 4.26 18.02 16.87
C LEU A 229 4.92 19.38 17.12
N ALA A 230 4.66 20.03 18.25
CA ALA A 230 5.27 21.31 18.59
C ALA A 230 6.79 21.20 18.77
N ARG A 231 7.27 20.14 19.44
CA ARG A 231 8.70 19.87 19.62
C ARG A 231 9.37 19.60 18.28
N THR A 232 8.79 18.72 17.47
CA THR A 232 9.27 18.38 16.12
C THR A 232 9.34 19.61 15.21
N GLN A 233 8.35 20.50 15.27
CA GLN A 233 8.39 21.77 14.54
C GLN A 233 9.50 22.70 15.04
N HIS A 234 9.65 22.83 16.36
CA HIS A 234 10.69 23.67 16.93
C HIS A 234 12.10 23.18 16.58
N GLU A 235 12.33 21.86 16.69
CA GLU A 235 13.60 21.23 16.28
C GLU A 235 13.88 21.44 14.79
N ALA A 236 12.89 21.21 13.92
CA ALA A 236 13.02 21.43 12.49
C ALA A 236 13.35 22.89 12.15
N ALA A 237 12.61 23.84 12.74
CA ALA A 237 12.84 25.27 12.52
C ALA A 237 14.23 25.72 13.00
N ARG A 238 14.65 25.24 14.19
CA ARG A 238 15.97 25.54 14.74
C ARG A 238 17.09 24.98 13.87
N THR A 239 17.00 23.71 13.46
CA THR A 239 17.98 23.09 12.56
C THR A 239 18.09 23.86 11.25
N LEU A 240 16.96 24.22 10.62
CA LEU A 240 16.97 24.97 9.36
C LEU A 240 17.55 26.37 9.52
N ALA A 241 17.27 27.06 10.63
CA ALA A 241 17.86 28.37 10.91
C ALA A 241 19.39 28.29 11.01
N VAL A 242 19.91 27.33 11.79
CA VAL A 242 21.35 27.12 11.95
C VAL A 242 22.03 26.79 10.62
N LEU A 243 21.45 25.91 9.82
CA LEU A 243 22.02 25.53 8.51
C LEU A 243 21.97 26.69 7.51
N ARG A 244 20.92 27.53 7.56
CA ARG A 244 20.80 28.73 6.73
C ARG A 244 21.86 29.77 7.07
N GLU A 245 22.07 30.03 8.36
CA GLU A 245 23.15 30.91 8.83
C GLU A 245 24.54 30.36 8.44
N ALA A 246 24.69 29.04 8.43
CA ALA A 246 25.88 28.34 7.97
C ALA A 246 25.99 28.23 6.44
N GLY A 247 25.13 28.91 5.67
CA GLY A 247 25.23 29.05 4.22
C GLY A 247 24.83 27.81 3.41
N VAL A 248 24.15 26.84 4.02
CA VAL A 248 23.66 25.64 3.33
C VAL A 248 22.51 26.02 2.38
N PRO A 249 22.61 25.71 1.07
CA PRO A 249 21.58 26.06 0.10
C PRO A 249 20.31 25.22 0.30
N GLY A 250 19.15 25.77 -0.10
CA GLY A 250 17.88 25.02 -0.10
C GLY A 250 17.24 24.78 1.27
N THR A 251 17.67 25.47 2.33
CA THR A 251 17.21 25.28 3.73
C THR A 251 15.89 26.00 4.09
N ALA A 252 14.98 26.14 3.13
CA ALA A 252 13.71 26.84 3.32
C ALA A 252 12.54 26.10 2.66
N PRO A 253 12.21 24.88 3.11
CA PRO A 253 10.96 24.24 2.71
C PRO A 253 9.77 25.05 3.25
N GLU A 254 8.72 25.16 2.44
CA GLU A 254 7.44 25.71 2.88
C GLU A 254 6.77 24.73 3.85
N GLN A 255 6.88 23.43 3.56
CA GLN A 255 6.21 22.38 4.33
C GLN A 255 7.08 21.14 4.54
N ILE A 256 6.94 20.50 5.70
CA ILE A 256 7.49 19.19 6.00
C ILE A 256 6.32 18.25 6.33
N GLU A 257 6.20 17.16 5.60
CA GLU A 257 5.17 16.13 5.75
C GLU A 257 5.79 14.80 6.19
N ASP A 258 4.98 13.91 6.74
CA ASP A 258 5.40 12.54 7.03
C ASP A 258 5.41 11.68 5.75
N VAL A 259 6.38 10.75 5.64
CA VAL A 259 6.41 9.76 4.54
C VAL A 259 5.20 8.82 4.56
N LEU A 260 4.57 8.63 5.73
CA LEU A 260 3.35 7.84 5.90
C LEU A 260 2.11 8.53 5.30
N ASP A 261 2.18 9.80 4.90
CA ASP A 261 1.10 10.44 4.15
C ASP A 261 1.16 10.09 2.63
N GLY A 262 2.07 9.20 2.23
CA GLY A 262 2.17 8.56 0.91
C GLY A 262 3.26 9.15 -0.01
N PRO A 263 3.20 8.94 -1.34
CA PRO A 263 4.16 9.45 -2.32
C PRO A 263 3.92 10.92 -2.67
N ALA A 264 5.02 11.65 -2.96
CA ALA A 264 4.99 13.09 -3.19
C ALA A 264 4.20 13.44 -4.45
N ARG A 265 3.51 14.60 -4.43
CA ARG A 265 2.91 15.14 -5.66
C ARG A 265 4.05 15.51 -6.63
N ALA A 266 3.90 15.17 -7.90
CA ALA A 266 4.87 15.51 -8.93
C ALA A 266 5.16 17.04 -8.90
N GLY A 267 6.43 17.42 -8.85
CA GLY A 267 6.87 18.83 -8.83
C GLY A 267 6.93 19.51 -7.45
N SER A 268 6.75 18.79 -6.33
CA SER A 268 6.81 19.40 -4.98
C SER A 268 8.20 19.34 -4.29
N GLY A 269 9.20 18.74 -4.93
CA GLY A 269 10.39 18.17 -4.24
C GLY A 269 11.21 19.12 -3.37
N ASP A 270 11.28 20.42 -3.72
CA ASP A 270 12.08 21.40 -2.98
C ASP A 270 11.24 22.23 -2.00
N ARG A 271 9.93 22.37 -2.23
CA ARG A 271 9.00 23.13 -1.36
C ARG A 271 8.38 22.29 -0.25
N VAL A 272 8.15 21.00 -0.53
CA VAL A 272 7.55 20.05 0.40
C VAL A 272 8.55 18.94 0.66
N TRP A 273 9.10 18.90 1.87
CA TRP A 273 9.99 17.83 2.29
C TRP A 273 9.19 16.72 2.93
N ARG A 274 9.61 15.46 2.72
CA ARG A 274 9.02 14.31 3.38
C ARG A 274 10.05 13.59 4.21
N LEU A 275 9.74 13.44 5.49
CA LEU A 275 10.62 12.85 6.48
C LEU A 275 9.83 11.82 7.30
N SER A 276 10.54 10.85 7.89
CA SER A 276 9.91 9.86 8.77
C SER A 276 9.67 10.46 10.16
N LEU A 277 8.75 11.42 10.27
CA LEU A 277 8.50 12.21 11.49
C LEU A 277 7.82 11.37 12.59
N MET A 278 6.95 10.42 12.23
CA MET A 278 6.28 9.52 13.16
C MET A 278 7.27 8.55 13.80
N ALA A 279 8.31 8.12 13.07
CA ALA A 279 9.37 7.31 13.65
C ALA A 279 10.30 8.12 14.58
N ALA A 280 10.32 9.44 14.42
CA ALA A 280 11.11 10.37 15.22
C ALA A 280 10.42 10.72 16.55
N ASP A 281 10.09 9.69 17.33
CA ASP A 281 9.48 9.85 18.66
C ASP A 281 10.50 10.31 19.71
N ARG A 282 11.79 10.10 19.43
CA ARG A 282 12.89 10.49 20.31
C ARG A 282 13.22 11.98 20.18
N PRO A 283 13.65 12.63 21.28
CA PRO A 283 14.20 13.97 21.21
C PRO A 283 15.33 14.05 20.18
N HIS A 284 15.41 15.16 19.46
CA HIS A 284 16.46 15.46 18.46
C HIS A 284 16.40 14.65 17.15
N GLU A 285 15.69 13.53 17.08
CA GLU A 285 15.64 12.70 15.87
C GLU A 285 15.03 13.44 14.67
N ALA A 286 14.01 14.26 14.89
CA ALA A 286 13.43 15.10 13.84
C ALA A 286 14.43 16.15 13.33
N GLY A 287 15.15 16.79 14.25
CA GLY A 287 16.24 17.71 13.92
C GLY A 287 17.33 17.05 13.06
N TYR A 288 17.72 15.82 13.40
CA TYR A 288 18.69 15.04 12.62
C TYR A 288 18.17 14.70 11.21
N GLN A 289 16.92 14.25 11.07
CA GLN A 289 16.32 13.95 9.76
C GLN A 289 16.25 15.19 8.86
N VAL A 290 15.88 16.34 9.43
CA VAL A 290 15.87 17.64 8.73
C VAL A 290 17.29 18.03 8.29
N MET A 291 18.28 17.82 9.15
CA MET A 291 19.69 18.10 8.85
C MET A 291 20.19 17.25 7.68
N VAL A 292 20.01 15.94 7.73
CA VAL A 292 20.43 15.02 6.66
C VAL A 292 19.75 15.39 5.34
N ARG A 293 18.45 15.71 5.38
CA ARG A 293 17.69 16.12 4.19
C ARG A 293 18.19 17.44 3.59
N ALA A 294 18.55 18.41 4.43
CA ALA A 294 19.09 19.70 4.01
C ALA A 294 20.49 19.57 3.40
N LEU A 295 21.33 18.67 3.92
CA LEU A 295 22.68 18.37 3.43
C LEU A 295 22.64 17.42 2.22
N LYS A 296 21.83 17.75 1.22
CA LYS A 296 21.68 16.98 -0.02
C LYS A 296 22.87 17.25 -0.94
N PHE A 297 23.66 16.23 -1.23
CA PHE A 297 24.67 16.27 -2.28
C PHE A 297 24.02 16.36 -3.66
N ARG A 298 24.61 17.15 -4.57
CA ARG A 298 24.15 17.26 -5.97
C ARG A 298 24.70 16.15 -6.86
N CYS A 299 25.54 15.29 -6.30
CA CYS A 299 26.28 14.24 -7.00
C CYS A 299 25.60 12.88 -6.88
N ALA A 300 25.74 12.06 -7.93
CA ALA A 300 25.29 10.66 -7.90
C ALA A 300 26.18 9.78 -7.00
N THR A 301 27.48 10.10 -6.92
CA THR A 301 28.46 9.39 -6.09
C THR A 301 29.30 10.40 -5.28
N VAL A 302 29.44 10.14 -3.99
CA VAL A 302 30.19 10.98 -3.04
C VAL A 302 31.14 10.07 -2.25
N PRO A 303 32.42 10.43 -2.06
CA PRO A 303 33.32 9.66 -1.23
C PRO A 303 32.78 9.56 0.21
N ALA A 304 32.79 8.36 0.80
CA ALA A 304 32.21 8.13 2.13
C ALA A 304 32.77 9.09 3.19
N VAL A 305 34.10 9.29 3.21
CA VAL A 305 34.76 10.24 4.14
C VAL A 305 34.15 11.64 4.06
N ARG A 306 33.93 12.15 2.85
CA ARG A 306 33.33 13.49 2.65
C ARG A 306 31.87 13.52 3.08
N ALA A 307 31.10 12.47 2.76
CA ALA A 307 29.70 12.37 3.18
C ALA A 307 29.59 12.42 4.71
N HIS A 308 30.40 11.60 5.41
CA HIS A 308 30.47 11.57 6.86
C HIS A 308 31.02 12.87 7.46
N ALA A 309 32.00 13.53 6.83
CA ALA A 309 32.52 14.81 7.30
C ALA A 309 31.43 15.90 7.24
N VAL A 310 30.67 15.98 6.14
CA VAL A 310 29.55 16.93 6.00
C VAL A 310 28.45 16.66 7.01
N TRP A 311 28.04 15.41 7.20
CA TRP A 311 27.01 15.05 8.18
C TRP A 311 27.47 15.28 9.62
N LEU A 312 28.73 14.96 9.95
CA LEU A 312 29.30 15.21 11.27
C LEU A 312 29.44 16.71 11.55
N TRP A 313 29.92 17.51 10.58
CA TRP A 313 29.95 18.96 10.69
C TRP A 313 28.55 19.52 10.93
N GLY A 314 27.56 19.08 10.13
CA GLY A 314 26.17 19.47 10.29
C GLY A 314 25.64 19.12 11.67
N ALA A 315 25.97 17.93 12.16
CA ALA A 315 25.56 17.44 13.47
C ALA A 315 26.19 18.27 14.60
N THR A 316 27.45 18.65 14.47
CA THR A 316 28.11 19.56 15.42
C THR A 316 27.47 20.94 15.43
N ARG A 317 27.16 21.51 14.25
CA ARG A 317 26.53 22.84 14.16
C ARG A 317 25.11 22.85 14.72
N THR A 318 24.35 21.79 14.50
CA THR A 318 22.92 21.71 14.86
C THR A 318 22.66 21.06 16.22
N GLY A 319 23.70 20.58 16.91
CA GLY A 319 23.57 19.90 18.21
C GLY A 319 23.05 18.46 18.10
N GLN A 320 23.27 17.80 16.97
CA GLN A 320 22.75 16.46 16.61
C GLN A 320 23.82 15.35 16.65
N VAL A 321 24.94 15.59 17.35
CA VAL A 321 26.11 14.68 17.35
C VAL A 321 25.76 13.29 17.89
N ASP A 322 24.93 13.22 18.92
CA ASP A 322 24.55 11.93 19.51
C ASP A 322 23.68 11.09 18.57
N MET A 323 22.72 11.73 17.88
CA MET A 323 21.91 11.07 16.85
C MET A 323 22.75 10.57 15.68
N TYR A 324 23.74 11.37 15.24
CA TYR A 324 24.71 10.96 14.23
C TYR A 324 25.47 9.69 14.65
N LYS A 325 26.02 9.68 15.88
CA LYS A 325 26.76 8.53 16.41
C LYS A 325 25.89 7.28 16.54
N GLU A 326 24.65 7.43 17.01
CA GLU A 326 23.72 6.30 17.12
C GLU A 326 23.40 5.70 15.75
N HIS A 327 23.12 6.55 14.74
CA HIS A 327 22.85 6.06 13.38
C HIS A 327 24.06 5.31 12.80
N ARG A 328 25.26 5.86 13.02
CA ARG A 328 26.52 5.21 12.64
C ARG A 328 26.74 3.85 13.29
N ALA A 329 26.41 3.72 14.58
CA ALA A 329 26.51 2.44 15.27
C ALA A 329 25.57 1.37 14.68
N ARG A 330 24.41 1.77 14.14
CA ARG A 330 23.46 0.85 13.49
C ARG A 330 23.89 0.39 12.09
N GLU A 331 24.71 1.17 11.39
CA GLU A 331 25.27 0.81 10.08
C GLU A 331 26.36 -0.29 10.19
N GLY A 332 26.82 -0.57 11.41
CA GLY A 332 27.83 -1.59 11.70
C GLY A 332 29.24 -1.01 11.83
N VAL A 333 30.03 -1.61 12.72
CA VAL A 333 31.40 -1.19 13.01
C VAL A 333 32.37 -2.13 12.32
N THR A 334 33.08 -1.63 11.31
CA THR A 334 34.14 -2.35 10.59
C THR A 334 35.46 -1.57 10.71
N PRO A 335 36.62 -2.21 10.48
CA PRO A 335 37.91 -1.50 10.47
C PRO A 335 37.93 -0.33 9.45
N GLU A 336 37.25 -0.51 8.32
CA GLU A 336 37.11 0.55 7.32
C GLU A 336 36.22 1.69 7.81
N SER A 337 35.10 1.39 8.46
CA SER A 337 34.18 2.41 8.99
C SER A 337 34.85 3.28 10.07
N LEU A 338 35.67 2.67 10.93
CA LEU A 338 36.46 3.38 11.94
C LEU A 338 37.50 4.32 11.31
N ARG A 339 38.16 3.87 10.22
CA ARG A 339 39.10 4.72 9.47
C ARG A 339 38.39 5.92 8.84
N ILE A 340 37.24 5.69 8.22
CA ILE A 340 36.40 6.74 7.62
C ILE A 340 35.97 7.76 8.68
N GLU A 341 35.53 7.30 9.85
CA GLU A 341 35.11 8.16 10.96
C GLU A 341 36.26 8.98 11.53
N SER A 342 37.45 8.39 11.68
CA SER A 342 38.64 9.12 12.12
C SER A 342 38.99 10.25 11.15
N GLN A 343 39.06 9.94 9.85
CA GLN A 343 39.37 10.92 8.80
C GLN A 343 38.32 12.03 8.71
N ALA A 344 37.03 11.67 8.75
CA ALA A 344 35.94 12.64 8.80
C ALA A 344 36.03 13.54 10.04
N GLY A 345 36.36 12.97 11.21
CA GLY A 345 36.54 13.73 12.45
C GLY A 345 37.74 14.68 12.43
N GLU A 346 38.83 14.33 11.76
CA GLU A 346 39.97 15.23 11.51
C GLU A 346 39.58 16.38 10.59
N GLU A 347 38.92 16.09 9.47
CA GLU A 347 38.46 17.11 8.51
C GLU A 347 37.50 18.10 9.19
N VAL A 348 36.52 17.60 9.95
CA VAL A 348 35.55 18.45 10.65
C VAL A 348 36.22 19.32 11.71
N ARG A 349 37.18 18.80 12.48
CA ARG A 349 37.94 19.60 13.45
C ARG A 349 38.72 20.72 12.76
N ALA A 350 39.37 20.42 11.64
CA ALA A 350 40.10 21.42 10.86
C ALA A 350 39.15 22.52 10.35
N VAL A 351 38.00 22.15 9.79
CA VAL A 351 37.00 23.10 9.28
C VAL A 351 36.41 23.95 10.40
N LEU A 352 36.06 23.36 11.54
CA LEU A 352 35.48 24.09 12.67
C LEU A 352 36.45 25.11 13.28
N ALA A 353 37.76 24.92 13.14
CA ALA A 353 38.78 25.88 13.56
C ALA A 353 38.93 27.09 12.62
N THR A 354 38.32 27.06 11.43
CA THR A 354 38.36 28.17 10.47
C THR A 354 37.26 29.20 10.70
N SER A 355 37.38 30.35 10.04
CA SER A 355 36.38 31.42 10.12
C SER A 355 35.00 30.99 9.58
N PRO A 356 33.90 31.60 10.05
CA PRO A 356 32.55 31.29 9.55
C PRO A 356 32.37 31.47 8.04
N ALA A 357 33.15 32.36 7.40
CA ALA A 357 33.16 32.51 5.95
C ALA A 357 33.81 31.30 5.26
N ALA A 358 34.95 30.84 5.77
CA ALA A 358 35.63 29.66 5.25
C ALA A 358 34.78 28.38 5.41
N GLN A 359 34.07 28.22 6.53
CA GLN A 359 33.15 27.10 6.74
C GLN A 359 31.99 27.12 5.73
N ARG A 360 31.42 28.30 5.45
CA ARG A 360 30.36 28.47 4.43
C ARG A 360 30.83 28.08 3.03
N ASP A 361 32.05 28.45 2.67
CA ASP A 361 32.61 28.09 1.37
C ASP A 361 32.98 26.62 1.29
N TRP A 362 33.49 26.04 2.38
CA TRP A 362 33.74 24.59 2.46
C TRP A 362 32.44 23.81 2.27
N ILE A 363 31.36 24.11 2.99
CA ILE A 363 30.14 23.31 2.89
C ILE A 363 29.51 23.42 1.48
N ARG A 364 29.53 24.62 0.88
CA ARG A 364 29.03 24.81 -0.50
C ARG A 364 29.83 23.95 -1.48
N LYS A 365 31.16 23.99 -1.40
CA LYS A 365 32.04 23.17 -2.26
C LYS A 365 31.83 21.68 -2.00
N SER A 366 31.70 21.26 -0.75
CA SER A 366 31.53 19.85 -0.38
C SER A 366 30.22 19.26 -0.92
N LEU A 367 29.12 20.01 -0.89
CA LEU A 367 27.82 19.57 -1.43
C LEU A 367 27.79 19.53 -2.97
N ASP A 368 28.61 20.35 -3.63
CA ASP A 368 28.70 20.44 -5.11
C ASP A 368 29.80 19.53 -5.70
N SER A 369 30.79 19.12 -4.91
CA SER A 369 31.95 18.34 -5.39
C SER A 369 31.64 16.85 -5.59
N CYS A 370 31.78 16.36 -6.83
CA CYS A 370 31.51 14.96 -7.18
C CYS A 370 32.80 14.14 -7.31
N ALA A 371 32.76 12.87 -6.89
CA ALA A 371 33.83 11.92 -7.20
C ALA A 371 33.86 11.67 -8.71
N GLY A 372 35.01 11.90 -9.36
CA GLY A 372 35.17 11.80 -10.81
C GLY A 372 35.28 13.14 -11.55
N SER A 373 35.28 14.27 -10.85
CA SER A 373 35.64 15.59 -11.42
C SER A 373 37.14 15.87 -11.35
N THR A 374 37.95 14.91 -11.80
CA THR A 374 39.35 15.13 -12.14
C THR A 374 39.48 14.89 -13.63
N SER A 375 39.74 15.99 -14.33
CA SER A 375 40.33 16.06 -15.67
C SER A 375 41.41 15.02 -15.91
#